data_AF-K7K4A8-F1
#
_entry.id   AF-K7K4A8-F1
#
_cell.length_a   1.000
_cell.length_b   1.000
_cell.length_c   1.000
_cell.angle_alpha   90.00
_cell.angle_beta   90.00
_cell.angle_gamma   90.00
#
_symmetry.space_group_name_H-M   'P 1'
#
loop_
_entity.id
_entity.type
_entity.pdbx_description
1 polymer ?
#
loop_
_entity_poly.entity_id
_entity_poly.type
_entity_poly.pdbx_seq_one_letter_code
_entity_poly.pdbx_strand_id
1 'polypeptide(L)'
;MVPGTCSVSELRTSEPPSLTPSKIHTQPPLSIIFNPIPKYRNVTNLTLCASAAIVHRKLPNKFEAEPETMANHNSRFLLRSFIPFFHRRMNSPLLPSATSCPRLTSGTAFDEKFTQLPSNIVRGDHRQVLSFFNPSRNFAETKQWGVGIRHKCFGSMAGSVQRNPRFSKLNDDDVRYLEGILGSKNVVQDEDKLVTSNTDWMHKYKGSSKLLLQPRTADQVSQILKYCNSRNLAVVPQGGNTGLVGGSVPVFDEVIVSLSSMNKIISFDKVSGILVCEAGCILENIMSFLDNEGFIMPLDLGAKGSCQIGGNVSTNAGGLRLVRYGSLHGSVLGVEAVLANGTVLDMLKTLRKDNTGYDLKHLFIGSEGSLGIVTKVSILTPPKLSSVNVAFLACKDYSSCQKLLQEAKGKLGEILSAFEFLDVQSMNLVLNHMEGARNPLPSLHNFYVLIETTGSDESSDKQKLEAFLLGSMENELISDGVLAQDINQASSFWLLREGIPEALMRAGAVYKYDLSIPLEHMYNLVEEMRSRLGNTANVIGYGHLGDGNLHLNISTSHYDDKVAQANSKKTVWI
;
A
#
# COMPACT_ATOMS: atom_id res chain seq x y z
N MET A 1 31.63 -50.06 -16.81
CA MET A 1 30.87 -51.30 -16.53
C MET A 1 29.42 -51.10 -16.98
N VAL A 2 28.59 -52.13 -16.96
CA VAL A 2 27.32 -52.22 -17.71
C VAL A 2 26.23 -51.24 -17.24
N PRO A 3 25.52 -50.56 -18.17
CA PRO A 3 24.16 -50.05 -17.98
C PRO A 3 23.09 -50.94 -18.67
N GLY A 4 21.86 -50.96 -18.14
CA GLY A 4 20.63 -51.38 -18.85
C GLY A 4 19.70 -50.18 -19.08
N THR A 5 18.81 -50.08 -20.09
CA THR A 5 17.87 -51.04 -20.71
C THR A 5 16.80 -51.56 -19.71
N CYS A 6 15.50 -51.75 -20.04
CA CYS A 6 14.62 -51.37 -21.18
C CYS A 6 13.13 -51.57 -20.71
N SER A 7 12.04 -51.10 -21.34
CA SER A 7 11.77 -50.24 -22.51
C SER A 7 10.28 -49.75 -22.48
N VAL A 8 9.83 -49.00 -23.50
CA VAL A 8 8.42 -48.54 -23.68
C VAL A 8 7.43 -49.70 -23.86
N SER A 9 6.17 -49.51 -23.43
CA SER A 9 4.99 -50.17 -24.01
C SER A 9 3.74 -49.28 -23.92
N GLU A 10 2.83 -49.40 -24.89
CA GLU A 10 1.57 -48.66 -25.00
C GLU A 10 0.38 -49.51 -24.52
N LEU A 11 -0.77 -48.90 -24.16
CA LEU A 11 -2.09 -49.12 -24.82
C LEU A 11 -3.30 -48.57 -24.03
N ARG A 12 -4.28 -48.07 -24.80
CA ARG A 12 -5.76 -48.03 -24.55
C ARG A 12 -6.33 -47.17 -23.42
N THR A 13 -6.74 -45.98 -23.82
CA THR A 13 -8.13 -45.45 -23.72
C THR A 13 -9.18 -46.32 -22.99
N SER A 14 -9.94 -45.70 -22.07
CA SER A 14 -11.30 -46.11 -21.70
C SER A 14 -12.20 -44.88 -21.53
N GLU A 15 -13.45 -44.98 -21.97
CA GLU A 15 -14.44 -43.89 -21.95
C GLU A 15 -15.26 -43.87 -20.64
N PRO A 16 -15.80 -42.72 -20.19
CA PRO A 16 -16.67 -42.66 -19.03
C PRO A 16 -18.06 -43.24 -19.32
N PRO A 17 -18.73 -43.87 -18.34
CA PRO A 17 -20.05 -44.48 -18.54
C PRO A 17 -21.17 -43.45 -18.67
N SER A 18 -22.12 -43.71 -19.57
CA SER A 18 -23.32 -42.90 -19.77
C SER A 18 -24.45 -43.28 -18.81
N LEU A 19 -25.28 -42.31 -18.44
CA LEU A 19 -26.50 -42.49 -17.64
C LEU A 19 -27.71 -41.96 -18.41
N THR A 20 -28.74 -42.79 -18.54
CA THR A 20 -30.02 -42.45 -19.19
C THR A 20 -31.11 -42.16 -18.16
N PRO A 21 -32.15 -41.37 -18.50
CA PRO A 21 -32.99 -40.71 -17.50
C PRO A 21 -34.18 -41.54 -17.01
N SER A 22 -34.50 -41.42 -15.73
CA SER A 22 -35.77 -41.86 -15.13
C SER A 22 -36.79 -40.71 -15.08
N LYS A 23 -38.09 -41.05 -15.00
CA LYS A 23 -39.20 -40.09 -15.17
C LYS A 23 -39.83 -39.67 -13.84
N ILE A 24 -40.03 -38.35 -13.72
CA ILE A 24 -41.24 -37.65 -13.24
C ILE A 24 -41.87 -38.16 -11.92
N HIS A 25 -41.86 -37.28 -10.91
CA HIS A 25 -43.05 -37.02 -10.10
C HIS A 25 -43.23 -35.52 -9.91
N THR A 26 -44.46 -35.03 -10.11
CA THR A 26 -44.83 -33.60 -10.03
C THR A 26 -45.86 -33.37 -8.93
N GLN A 27 -45.65 -32.36 -8.10
CA GLN A 27 -46.65 -31.76 -7.21
C GLN A 27 -46.45 -30.23 -7.13
N PRO A 28 -47.49 -29.45 -6.76
CA PRO A 28 -47.67 -28.09 -7.28
C PRO A 28 -47.01 -26.97 -6.45
N PRO A 29 -46.81 -25.77 -7.03
CA PRO A 29 -46.28 -24.60 -6.33
C PRO A 29 -47.29 -24.02 -5.32
N LEU A 30 -46.77 -23.48 -4.21
CA LEU A 30 -47.55 -22.73 -3.23
C LEU A 30 -47.96 -21.36 -3.79
N SER A 31 -49.24 -21.02 -3.66
CA SER A 31 -49.80 -19.73 -4.05
C SER A 31 -49.60 -18.67 -2.96
N ILE A 32 -48.95 -17.56 -3.29
CA ILE A 32 -48.93 -16.35 -2.46
C ILE A 32 -49.90 -15.34 -3.07
N ILE A 33 -50.85 -14.89 -2.24
CA ILE A 33 -51.96 -14.03 -2.67
C ILE A 33 -51.51 -12.56 -2.64
N PHE A 34 -51.61 -11.88 -3.79
CA PHE A 34 -51.56 -10.42 -3.83
C PHE A 34 -52.89 -9.83 -3.35
N ASN A 35 -52.82 -8.79 -2.52
CA ASN A 35 -53.93 -7.89 -2.23
C ASN A 35 -53.45 -6.42 -2.35
N PRO A 36 -54.30 -5.48 -2.82
CA PRO A 36 -53.85 -4.18 -3.30
C PRO A 36 -53.69 -3.08 -2.22
N ILE A 37 -52.95 -2.05 -2.62
CA ILE A 37 -52.58 -0.82 -1.90
C ILE A 37 -53.80 -0.02 -1.39
N PRO A 38 -53.61 0.83 -0.36
CA PRO A 38 -53.78 2.27 -0.62
C PRO A 38 -52.59 3.14 -0.15
N LYS A 39 -52.40 4.28 -0.84
CA LYS A 39 -51.37 5.30 -0.57
C LYS A 39 -51.77 6.19 0.62
N TYR A 40 -50.81 6.74 1.40
CA TYR A 40 -50.55 8.20 1.48
C TYR A 40 -49.50 8.63 2.53
N ARG A 41 -48.87 9.79 2.25
CA ARG A 41 -48.25 10.80 3.15
C ARG A 41 -46.96 10.46 3.92
N ASN A 42 -45.88 11.07 3.41
CA ASN A 42 -44.88 11.90 4.10
C ASN A 42 -44.77 11.80 5.63
N VAL A 43 -43.59 11.39 6.11
CA VAL A 43 -42.99 11.89 7.35
C VAL A 43 -41.55 12.31 7.06
N THR A 44 -41.26 13.60 7.16
CA THR A 44 -39.88 14.11 7.24
C THR A 44 -39.33 13.89 8.64
N ASN A 45 -38.12 13.34 8.75
CA ASN A 45 -37.37 13.33 10.01
C ASN A 45 -35.98 13.95 9.76
N LEU A 46 -35.62 14.91 10.61
CA LEU A 46 -34.31 15.58 10.56
C LEU A 46 -33.25 14.72 11.26
N THR A 47 -32.17 14.39 10.54
CA THR A 47 -30.91 13.98 11.18
C THR A 47 -30.00 15.19 11.28
N LEU A 48 -29.78 15.70 12.50
CA LEU A 48 -28.93 16.85 12.77
C LEU A 48 -27.44 16.49 12.69
N CYS A 49 -26.89 16.48 11.47
CA CYS A 49 -25.44 16.44 11.26
C CYS A 49 -24.83 17.83 11.49
N ALA A 50 -24.29 18.04 12.69
CA ALA A 50 -23.56 19.26 13.04
C ALA A 50 -22.13 19.25 12.45
N SER A 51 -21.99 19.79 11.23
CA SER A 51 -20.69 19.95 10.55
C SER A 51 -20.36 21.45 10.38
N ALA A 52 -19.57 22.00 11.29
CA ALA A 52 -19.19 23.41 11.29
C ALA A 52 -18.06 23.72 10.28
N ALA A 53 -18.38 23.72 8.99
CA ALA A 53 -17.46 24.13 7.92
C ALA A 53 -17.52 25.65 7.69
N ILE A 54 -16.52 26.40 8.17
CA ILE A 54 -16.39 27.83 7.88
C ILE A 54 -15.88 28.01 6.45
N VAL A 55 -16.78 28.27 5.52
CA VAL A 55 -16.46 28.53 4.10
C VAL A 55 -16.74 30.00 3.77
N HIS A 56 -15.68 30.81 3.70
CA HIS A 56 -15.78 32.14 3.10
C HIS A 56 -15.97 32.03 1.58
N ARG A 57 -17.15 32.41 1.08
CA ARG A 57 -17.37 32.73 -0.33
C ARG A 57 -17.94 34.15 -0.46
N LYS A 58 -17.41 34.90 -1.43
CA LYS A 58 -17.92 36.23 -1.81
C LYS A 58 -19.24 36.09 -2.57
N LEU A 59 -20.17 36.98 -2.31
CA LEU A 59 -21.41 37.14 -3.10
C LEU A 59 -21.16 38.05 -4.32
N PRO A 60 -21.63 37.67 -5.53
CA PRO A 60 -22.04 38.61 -6.56
C PRO A 60 -23.36 39.31 -6.16
N ASN A 61 -23.76 40.37 -6.87
CA ASN A 61 -24.75 41.33 -6.37
C ASN A 61 -25.84 41.66 -7.43
N LYS A 62 -27.12 41.77 -7.02
CA LYS A 62 -28.32 42.20 -7.79
C LYS A 62 -28.69 41.30 -8.99
N PHE A 63 -29.95 40.93 -9.27
CA PHE A 63 -31.27 41.57 -9.13
C PHE A 63 -32.25 40.67 -8.31
N GLU A 64 -33.53 40.95 -8.04
CA GLU A 64 -34.53 41.87 -8.63
C GLU A 64 -35.68 42.18 -7.64
N ALA A 65 -36.55 43.15 -7.99
CA ALA A 65 -37.95 43.37 -7.55
C ALA A 65 -38.40 43.42 -6.06
N GLU A 66 -39.36 44.32 -5.81
CA GLU A 66 -40.24 44.46 -4.64
C GLU A 66 -41.62 44.96 -5.16
N PRO A 67 -42.74 44.94 -4.39
CA PRO A 67 -43.05 44.15 -3.18
C PRO A 67 -44.44 43.45 -3.27
N GLU A 68 -44.84 42.71 -2.23
CA GLU A 68 -46.00 43.04 -1.35
C GLU A 68 -46.55 41.84 -0.54
N THR A 69 -46.66 42.08 0.79
CA THR A 69 -47.68 41.68 1.80
C THR A 69 -48.50 40.36 1.68
N MET A 70 -48.96 39.69 2.74
CA MET A 70 -48.83 39.81 4.22
C MET A 70 -48.41 38.41 4.77
N ALA A 71 -48.27 38.08 6.06
CA ALA A 71 -48.40 38.76 7.36
C ALA A 71 -47.43 38.08 8.37
N ASN A 72 -47.35 38.51 9.63
CA ASN A 72 -46.65 37.74 10.67
C ASN A 72 -47.14 38.06 12.11
N HIS A 73 -47.07 37.10 13.04
CA HIS A 73 -47.48 37.28 14.44
C HIS A 73 -46.40 36.79 15.42
N ASN A 74 -46.19 37.54 16.51
CA ASN A 74 -45.08 37.35 17.45
C ASN A 74 -45.19 36.10 18.33
N SER A 75 -44.04 35.50 18.68
CA SER A 75 -43.76 35.12 20.07
C SER A 75 -42.25 34.97 20.35
N ARG A 76 -41.81 35.37 21.55
CA ARG A 76 -40.46 35.16 22.09
C ARG A 76 -40.51 34.04 23.13
N PHE A 77 -39.45 33.25 23.28
CA PHE A 77 -39.22 32.48 24.51
C PHE A 77 -37.76 32.55 24.97
N LEU A 78 -37.57 32.47 26.29
CA LEU A 78 -36.29 32.59 27.00
C LEU A 78 -35.88 31.25 27.62
N LEU A 79 -34.58 31.01 27.75
CA LEU A 79 -34.06 29.86 28.49
C LEU A 79 -34.32 30.00 30.00
N ARG A 80 -34.69 28.88 30.65
CA ARG A 80 -34.33 28.59 32.04
C ARG A 80 -34.02 27.10 32.21
N SER A 81 -32.96 26.80 32.96
CA SER A 81 -32.47 25.46 33.27
C SER A 81 -33.23 24.84 34.45
N PHE A 82 -33.29 23.50 34.52
CA PHE A 82 -33.60 22.78 35.75
C PHE A 82 -32.81 21.47 35.88
N ILE A 83 -32.74 20.96 37.12
CA ILE A 83 -31.87 19.88 37.61
C ILE A 83 -32.72 18.62 37.88
N PRO A 84 -32.19 17.39 37.68
CA PRO A 84 -32.67 16.19 38.35
C PRO A 84 -31.77 15.78 39.53
N PHE A 85 -32.38 15.27 40.60
CA PHE A 85 -31.73 14.95 41.88
C PHE A 85 -32.29 13.60 42.37
N PHE A 86 -31.45 12.61 42.74
CA PHE A 86 -31.93 11.43 43.47
C PHE A 86 -30.84 10.77 44.35
N HIS A 87 -31.26 10.26 45.50
CA HIS A 87 -30.53 9.37 46.42
C HIS A 87 -31.05 7.91 46.20
N ARG A 88 -30.46 6.82 46.71
CA ARG A 88 -29.90 6.63 48.07
C ARG A 88 -28.96 5.40 48.17
N ARG A 89 -28.04 5.49 49.14
CA ARG A 89 -26.98 4.56 49.60
C ARG A 89 -27.31 3.05 49.72
N MET A 90 -26.26 2.23 49.55
CA MET A 90 -25.52 1.46 50.61
C MET A 90 -24.27 0.79 49.96
N ASN A 91 -23.16 0.40 50.62
CA ASN A 91 -22.65 0.61 52.00
C ASN A 91 -21.08 0.63 52.03
N SER A 92 -20.41 0.25 53.13
CA SER A 92 -18.92 0.12 53.24
C SER A 92 -18.52 -0.96 54.28
N PRO A 93 -17.22 -1.37 54.44
CA PRO A 93 -16.14 -0.61 55.14
C PRO A 93 -14.86 -0.41 54.26
N LEU A 94 -13.97 0.61 54.41
CA LEU A 94 -13.08 1.06 55.51
C LEU A 94 -11.95 0.04 55.84
N LEU A 95 -10.64 0.34 56.00
CA LEU A 95 -9.72 1.54 56.03
C LEU A 95 -8.25 1.01 55.90
N PRO A 96 -7.10 1.76 55.98
CA PRO A 96 -6.84 3.21 56.13
C PRO A 96 -5.83 3.86 55.12
N SER A 97 -5.53 5.16 55.32
CA SER A 97 -4.49 6.00 54.68
C SER A 97 -3.11 5.91 55.38
N ALA A 98 -1.99 6.60 55.05
CA ALA A 98 -1.65 7.72 54.13
C ALA A 98 -0.16 7.56 53.64
N THR A 99 0.45 8.42 52.80
CA THR A 99 1.03 9.73 53.18
C THR A 99 1.30 10.73 52.02
N SER A 100 1.08 12.01 52.34
CA SER A 100 1.63 13.28 51.79
C SER A 100 2.46 13.33 50.49
N CYS A 101 2.08 14.26 49.60
CA CYS A 101 2.98 14.95 48.67
C CYS A 101 2.49 16.42 48.45
N PRO A 102 3.32 17.46 48.62
CA PRO A 102 2.86 18.86 48.58
C PRO A 102 2.86 19.47 47.16
N ARG A 103 1.86 20.32 46.86
CA ARG A 103 1.91 21.28 45.74
C ARG A 103 2.49 22.62 46.20
N LEU A 104 3.12 23.34 45.29
CA LEU A 104 3.48 24.76 45.43
C LEU A 104 2.77 25.58 44.34
N THR A 105 2.28 26.78 44.69
CA THR A 105 1.49 27.64 43.80
C THR A 105 1.74 29.13 44.08
N SER A 106 2.47 29.79 43.17
CA SER A 106 2.60 31.25 43.02
C SER A 106 3.44 31.49 41.75
N GLY A 107 3.40 32.63 41.08
CA GLY A 107 2.71 33.90 41.35
C GLY A 107 3.56 35.04 40.75
N THR A 108 2.97 35.90 39.91
CA THR A 108 3.71 36.85 39.07
C THR A 108 4.13 38.14 39.78
N ALA A 109 5.33 38.64 39.50
CA ALA A 109 5.71 40.05 39.66
C ALA A 109 6.80 40.45 38.65
N PHE A 110 6.78 41.71 38.23
CA PHE A 110 7.81 42.42 37.44
C PHE A 110 8.51 43.44 38.36
N ASP A 111 9.78 43.75 38.14
CA ASP A 111 10.31 45.12 38.29
C ASP A 111 11.65 45.30 37.53
N GLU A 112 12.06 46.55 37.29
CA GLU A 112 13.24 46.93 36.50
C GLU A 112 14.33 47.64 37.34
N LYS A 113 15.62 47.48 36.97
CA LYS A 113 16.52 48.65 36.68
C LYS A 113 17.92 48.30 36.14
N PHE A 114 18.50 49.32 35.49
CA PHE A 114 19.71 49.32 34.64
C PHE A 114 21.07 49.19 35.37
N THR A 115 22.04 48.54 34.70
CA THR A 115 23.47 48.93 34.55
C THR A 115 24.21 47.86 33.71
N GLN A 116 25.19 48.13 32.82
CA GLN A 116 25.53 49.37 32.10
C GLN A 116 26.15 49.06 30.70
N LEU A 117 27.37 49.51 30.38
CA LEU A 117 28.05 49.46 29.06
C LEU A 117 29.59 49.65 29.28
N PRO A 118 30.53 49.36 28.32
CA PRO A 118 30.66 50.09 27.05
C PRO A 118 31.23 49.34 25.82
N SER A 119 31.32 50.05 24.69
CA SER A 119 31.84 49.61 23.38
C SER A 119 32.57 50.75 22.64
N ASN A 120 33.62 50.46 21.85
CA ASN A 120 34.31 51.39 20.93
C ASN A 120 34.65 50.62 19.61
N ILE A 121 34.29 51.06 18.38
CA ILE A 121 34.87 52.13 17.51
C ILE A 121 36.30 51.73 17.03
N VAL A 122 36.64 51.64 15.72
CA VAL A 122 36.91 52.71 14.69
C VAL A 122 36.61 52.22 13.23
N ARG A 123 36.52 53.13 12.24
CA ARG A 123 36.32 52.89 10.77
C ARG A 123 37.63 52.80 9.94
N GLY A 124 37.55 52.29 8.71
CA GLY A 124 38.54 52.54 7.63
C GLY A 124 37.98 52.24 6.23
N ASP A 125 38.38 53.02 5.21
CA ASP A 125 37.96 52.91 3.79
C ASP A 125 39.09 53.40 2.87
N HIS A 126 39.37 52.71 1.75
CA HIS A 126 39.74 53.32 0.45
C HIS A 126 40.08 52.32 -0.68
N ARG A 127 39.39 52.51 -1.83
CA ARG A 127 39.88 52.50 -3.24
C ARG A 127 40.94 51.48 -3.72
N GLN A 128 40.59 50.78 -4.82
CA GLN A 128 41.34 50.89 -6.10
C GLN A 128 40.42 50.58 -7.31
N VAL A 129 40.89 50.82 -8.55
CA VAL A 129 40.09 50.96 -9.79
C VAL A 129 40.83 50.36 -11.00
N LEU A 130 40.08 50.04 -12.08
CA LEU A 130 40.41 49.72 -13.51
C LEU A 130 39.78 48.37 -13.91
N SER A 131 38.90 48.14 -14.90
CA SER A 131 38.47 48.77 -16.19
C SER A 131 39.41 48.55 -17.39
N PHE A 132 38.96 48.18 -18.60
CA PHE A 132 37.59 48.14 -19.18
C PHE A 132 37.10 46.68 -19.44
N PHE A 133 36.34 46.20 -20.44
CA PHE A 133 35.91 46.63 -21.80
C PHE A 133 34.50 46.08 -22.18
N ASN A 134 33.99 46.50 -23.35
CA ASN A 134 32.76 46.11 -24.09
C ASN A 134 33.09 46.27 -25.62
N PRO A 135 32.29 45.96 -26.69
CA PRO A 135 30.82 45.76 -26.72
C PRO A 135 30.19 44.75 -27.73
N SER A 136 28.86 44.59 -27.63
CA SER A 136 27.86 44.32 -28.72
C SER A 136 27.87 42.95 -29.44
N ARG A 137 26.73 42.25 -29.63
CA ARG A 137 25.50 42.68 -30.36
C ARG A 137 24.20 42.00 -29.86
N ASN A 138 23.06 42.52 -30.32
CA ASN A 138 21.69 42.12 -29.96
C ASN A 138 21.18 40.90 -30.76
N PHE A 139 20.29 40.07 -30.20
CA PHE A 139 18.83 40.15 -30.43
C PHE A 139 18.01 39.09 -29.64
N ALA A 140 16.67 39.26 -29.66
CA ALA A 140 15.61 38.33 -29.22
C ALA A 140 15.43 38.11 -27.70
N GLU A 141 14.40 38.76 -27.14
CA GLU A 141 13.82 38.38 -25.84
C GLU A 141 12.90 37.16 -25.97
N THR A 142 12.98 36.23 -25.02
CA THR A 142 11.86 35.32 -24.67
C THR A 142 11.66 35.33 -23.16
N LYS A 143 10.53 35.90 -22.70
CA LYS A 143 10.15 35.92 -21.28
C LYS A 143 9.63 34.56 -20.83
N GLN A 144 10.56 33.63 -20.56
CA GLN A 144 10.23 32.37 -19.91
C GLN A 144 9.91 32.62 -18.43
N TRP A 145 8.78 32.08 -17.94
CA TRP A 145 8.37 32.25 -16.55
C TRP A 145 9.32 31.46 -15.62
N GLY A 146 10.08 32.19 -14.81
CA GLY A 146 11.11 31.64 -13.94
C GLY A 146 10.55 30.90 -12.71
N VAL A 147 10.01 29.70 -12.90
CA VAL A 147 9.81 28.75 -11.80
C VAL A 147 11.19 28.29 -11.32
N GLY A 148 11.58 28.72 -10.12
CA GLY A 148 12.90 28.45 -9.55
C GLY A 148 13.07 27.01 -9.06
N ILE A 149 13.22 26.06 -9.98
CA ILE A 149 13.47 24.64 -9.69
C ILE A 149 14.77 24.51 -8.88
N ARG A 150 14.66 24.13 -7.61
CA ARG A 150 15.82 23.86 -6.74
C ARG A 150 16.37 22.46 -7.04
N HIS A 151 17.29 22.36 -7.99
CA HIS A 151 18.01 21.12 -8.29
C HIS A 151 18.73 20.55 -7.06
N LYS A 152 18.11 19.60 -6.35
CA LYS A 152 18.79 18.76 -5.36
C LYS A 152 19.45 17.59 -6.07
N CYS A 153 20.77 17.65 -6.23
CA CYS A 153 21.52 16.56 -6.84
C CYS A 153 21.72 15.41 -5.85
N PHE A 154 20.79 14.46 -5.80
CA PHE A 154 20.98 13.17 -5.12
C PHE A 154 21.78 12.18 -5.98
N GLY A 155 22.92 12.66 -6.50
CA GLY A 155 23.89 11.82 -7.22
C GLY A 155 24.60 10.91 -6.22
N SER A 156 24.12 9.68 -6.06
CA SER A 156 24.68 8.68 -5.15
C SER A 156 26.02 8.12 -5.65
N MET A 157 27.07 8.94 -5.60
CA MET A 157 28.41 8.44 -5.29
C MET A 157 28.42 8.05 -3.81
N ALA A 158 27.83 6.90 -3.50
CA ALA A 158 27.87 6.35 -2.15
C ALA A 158 29.33 6.04 -1.80
N GLY A 159 29.89 6.77 -0.82
CA GLY A 159 31.11 6.32 -0.16
C GLY A 159 30.87 4.96 0.50
N SER A 160 31.94 4.22 0.77
CA SER A 160 31.83 2.92 1.44
C SER A 160 31.13 3.07 2.79
N VAL A 161 29.90 2.55 2.88
CA VAL A 161 29.09 2.62 4.10
C VAL A 161 29.87 1.96 5.22
N GLN A 162 30.02 2.65 6.34
CA GLN A 162 30.77 2.16 7.50
C GLN A 162 29.81 1.69 8.57
N ARG A 163 30.09 0.52 9.15
CA ARG A 163 29.35 0.00 10.31
C ARG A 163 29.42 1.02 11.44
N ASN A 164 28.27 1.45 11.94
CA ASN A 164 28.21 2.39 13.06
C ASN A 164 28.93 1.79 14.30
N PRO A 165 30.03 2.40 14.78
CA PRO A 165 30.85 1.83 15.85
C PRO A 165 30.19 1.95 17.23
N ARG A 166 29.05 2.65 17.36
CA ARG A 166 28.28 2.72 18.60
C ARG A 166 27.58 1.41 18.94
N PHE A 167 27.15 0.64 17.93
CA PHE A 167 26.51 -0.64 18.17
C PHE A 167 27.54 -1.67 18.64
N SER A 168 27.23 -2.42 19.70
CA SER A 168 28.03 -3.56 20.12
C SER A 168 28.15 -4.59 19.01
N LYS A 169 29.18 -5.44 19.09
CA LYS A 169 29.21 -6.72 18.37
C LYS A 169 28.58 -7.80 19.23
N LEU A 170 27.96 -8.77 18.56
CA LEU A 170 27.44 -9.99 19.17
C LEU A 170 28.60 -10.83 19.77
N ASN A 171 28.34 -11.53 20.88
CA ASN A 171 29.23 -12.52 21.47
C ASN A 171 28.47 -13.76 22.00
N ASP A 172 29.21 -14.75 22.50
CA ASP A 172 28.66 -16.02 22.97
C ASP A 172 27.75 -15.90 24.21
N ASP A 173 27.88 -14.83 25.01
CA ASP A 173 26.95 -14.54 26.11
C ASP A 173 25.62 -13.98 25.59
N ASP A 174 25.66 -13.11 24.56
CA ASP A 174 24.47 -12.59 23.88
C ASP A 174 23.64 -13.74 23.29
N VAL A 175 24.31 -14.68 22.61
CA VAL A 175 23.67 -15.86 22.02
C VAL A 175 23.04 -16.72 23.11
N ARG A 176 23.79 -17.11 24.15
CA ARG A 176 23.27 -17.94 25.25
C ARG A 176 22.11 -17.29 25.99
N TYR A 177 22.09 -15.96 26.12
CA TYR A 177 20.96 -15.24 26.70
C TYR A 177 19.70 -15.33 25.82
N LEU A 178 19.86 -15.15 24.51
CA LEU A 178 18.76 -15.24 23.53
C LEU A 178 18.23 -16.69 23.38
N GLU A 179 19.10 -17.70 23.50
CA GLU A 179 18.70 -19.10 23.63
C GLU A 179 17.86 -19.36 24.90
N GLY A 180 18.11 -18.63 25.98
CA GLY A 180 17.28 -18.68 27.20
C GLY A 180 15.85 -18.16 27.00
N ILE A 181 15.64 -17.20 26.10
CA ILE A 181 14.32 -16.64 25.76
C ILE A 181 13.55 -17.53 24.77
N LEU A 182 14.27 -18.09 23.79
CA LEU A 182 13.68 -18.72 22.60
C LEU A 182 13.78 -20.25 22.57
N GLY A 183 14.71 -20.83 23.33
CA GLY A 183 15.21 -22.18 23.11
C GLY A 183 16.11 -22.26 21.87
N SER A 184 17.21 -23.01 21.95
CA SER A 184 18.24 -23.10 20.90
C SER A 184 17.70 -23.43 19.50
N LYS A 185 16.62 -24.20 19.38
CA LYS A 185 15.96 -24.50 18.08
C LYS A 185 15.43 -23.28 17.32
N ASN A 186 15.19 -22.16 18.00
CA ASN A 186 14.67 -20.92 17.42
C ASN A 186 15.75 -19.81 17.34
N VAL A 187 17.03 -20.18 17.53
CA VAL A 187 18.20 -19.31 17.43
C VAL A 187 19.14 -19.90 16.37
N VAL A 188 19.32 -19.19 15.26
CA VAL A 188 19.98 -19.71 14.05
C VAL A 188 21.30 -18.98 13.81
N GLN A 189 22.40 -19.73 13.95
CA GLN A 189 23.78 -19.31 13.61
C GLN A 189 24.35 -20.09 12.40
N ASP A 190 23.54 -20.99 11.84
CA ASP A 190 23.84 -21.85 10.70
C ASP A 190 24.04 -21.00 9.44
N GLU A 191 25.26 -20.98 8.90
CA GLU A 191 25.64 -20.03 7.84
C GLU A 191 24.85 -20.24 6.55
N ASP A 192 24.56 -21.49 6.17
CA ASP A 192 23.78 -21.81 4.97
C ASP A 192 22.35 -21.28 5.07
N LYS A 193 21.69 -21.46 6.24
CA LYS A 193 20.36 -20.88 6.51
C LYS A 193 20.41 -19.34 6.55
N LEU A 194 21.51 -18.77 7.04
CA LEU A 194 21.71 -17.32 7.09
C LEU A 194 21.96 -16.69 5.72
N VAL A 195 22.39 -17.44 4.67
CA VAL A 195 22.54 -16.88 3.31
C VAL A 195 21.22 -16.29 2.80
N THR A 196 20.12 -17.04 2.89
CA THR A 196 18.79 -16.62 2.41
C THR A 196 18.23 -15.43 3.19
N SER A 197 18.55 -15.33 4.48
CA SER A 197 18.04 -14.25 5.35
C SER A 197 18.91 -12.99 5.31
N ASN A 198 20.18 -13.09 4.88
CA ASN A 198 21.05 -11.94 4.64
C ASN A 198 20.92 -11.37 3.21
N THR A 199 20.38 -12.11 2.25
CA THR A 199 20.31 -11.69 0.84
C THR A 199 18.89 -11.22 0.50
N ASP A 200 18.73 -10.08 -0.17
CA ASP A 200 17.41 -9.58 -0.56
C ASP A 200 16.81 -10.36 -1.77
N TRP A 201 15.52 -10.12 -2.01
CA TRP A 201 14.76 -10.76 -3.08
C TRP A 201 15.31 -10.50 -4.50
N MET A 202 15.96 -9.35 -4.73
CA MET A 202 16.58 -9.03 -6.02
C MET A 202 18.06 -9.48 -6.12
N HIS A 203 18.62 -10.09 -5.07
CA HIS A 203 20.03 -10.46 -4.95
C HIS A 203 21.02 -9.30 -5.19
N LYS A 204 20.59 -8.07 -4.85
CA LYS A 204 21.30 -6.80 -5.01
C LYS A 204 21.96 -6.34 -3.70
N TYR A 205 21.39 -6.73 -2.57
CA TYR A 205 21.84 -6.38 -1.22
C TYR A 205 22.12 -7.67 -0.44
N LYS A 206 23.27 -7.72 0.25
CA LYS A 206 23.65 -8.85 1.08
C LYS A 206 24.34 -8.41 2.37
N GLY A 207 23.70 -8.71 3.49
CA GLY A 207 24.22 -8.53 4.84
C GLY A 207 25.26 -9.58 5.24
N SER A 208 25.73 -9.48 6.49
CA SER A 208 26.72 -10.37 7.11
C SER A 208 26.34 -10.78 8.54
N SER A 209 25.05 -10.77 8.87
CA SER A 209 24.53 -11.18 10.18
C SER A 209 24.81 -12.64 10.47
N LYS A 210 25.22 -12.89 11.71
CA LYS A 210 25.55 -14.21 12.27
C LYS A 210 24.44 -14.77 13.17
N LEU A 211 23.30 -14.07 13.29
CA LEU A 211 22.22 -14.49 14.17
C LEU A 211 20.85 -14.13 13.62
N LEU A 212 20.02 -15.16 13.44
CA LEU A 212 18.60 -15.04 13.17
C LEU A 212 17.79 -15.63 14.33
N LEU A 213 16.76 -14.90 14.77
CA LEU A 213 15.89 -15.23 15.88
C LEU A 213 14.47 -15.49 15.38
N GLN A 214 13.81 -16.54 15.91
CA GLN A 214 12.46 -16.96 15.53
C GLN A 214 11.47 -16.92 16.71
N PRO A 215 11.09 -15.73 17.21
CA PRO A 215 10.07 -15.60 18.26
C PRO A 215 8.72 -16.20 17.85
N ARG A 216 7.94 -16.61 18.85
CA ARG A 216 6.61 -17.23 18.74
C ARG A 216 5.52 -16.45 19.48
N THR A 217 5.90 -15.39 20.19
CA THR A 217 5.00 -14.48 20.92
C THR A 217 5.56 -13.05 20.90
N ALA A 218 4.70 -12.05 21.05
CA ALA A 218 5.12 -10.66 21.20
C ALA A 218 5.91 -10.41 22.49
N ASP A 219 5.71 -11.22 23.52
CA ASP A 219 6.53 -11.19 24.74
C ASP A 219 7.99 -11.60 24.45
N GLN A 220 8.23 -12.64 23.64
CA GLN A 220 9.58 -12.99 23.20
C GLN A 220 10.21 -11.86 22.36
N VAL A 221 9.45 -11.18 21.50
CA VAL A 221 9.92 -9.97 20.78
C VAL A 221 10.29 -8.85 21.76
N SER A 222 9.47 -8.62 22.80
CA SER A 222 9.75 -7.69 23.91
C SER A 222 11.06 -8.02 24.62
N GLN A 223 11.27 -9.27 25.00
CA GLN A 223 12.49 -9.71 25.69
C GLN A 223 13.73 -9.58 24.80
N ILE A 224 13.64 -9.92 23.50
CA ILE A 224 14.71 -9.73 22.52
C ILE A 224 15.08 -8.24 22.40
N LEU A 225 14.11 -7.38 22.08
CA LEU A 225 14.38 -5.95 21.83
C LEU A 225 14.90 -5.25 23.10
N LYS A 226 14.34 -5.57 24.27
CA LYS A 226 14.85 -5.10 25.57
C LYS A 226 16.31 -5.48 25.78
N TYR A 227 16.70 -6.71 25.45
CA TYR A 227 18.07 -7.18 25.54
C TYR A 227 18.98 -6.47 24.54
N CYS A 228 18.64 -6.47 23.26
CA CYS A 228 19.40 -5.80 22.20
C CYS A 228 19.60 -4.32 22.51
N ASN A 229 18.57 -3.60 22.96
CA ASN A 229 18.69 -2.21 23.40
C ASN A 229 19.62 -2.04 24.62
N SER A 230 19.55 -2.94 25.62
CA SER A 230 20.45 -2.89 26.79
C SER A 230 21.92 -3.15 26.44
N ARG A 231 22.18 -3.96 25.40
CA ARG A 231 23.52 -4.25 24.85
C ARG A 231 23.94 -3.30 23.73
N ASN A 232 23.04 -2.42 23.28
CA ASN A 232 23.14 -1.65 22.03
C ASN A 232 23.52 -2.51 20.80
N LEU A 233 22.87 -3.65 20.63
CA LEU A 233 22.91 -4.46 19.40
C LEU A 233 21.86 -3.93 18.42
N ALA A 234 22.23 -3.76 17.15
CA ALA A 234 21.29 -3.40 16.09
C ALA A 234 20.45 -4.61 15.66
N VAL A 235 19.23 -4.35 15.19
CA VAL A 235 18.21 -5.37 14.86
C VAL A 235 17.55 -5.02 13.53
N VAL A 236 17.31 -6.03 12.69
CA VAL A 236 16.48 -5.94 11.48
C VAL A 236 15.28 -6.88 11.61
N PRO A 237 14.04 -6.37 11.62
CA PRO A 237 12.85 -7.21 11.54
C PRO A 237 12.67 -7.77 10.12
N GLN A 238 12.35 -9.06 10.01
CA GLN A 238 12.18 -9.74 8.73
C GLN A 238 10.86 -10.50 8.68
N GLY A 239 10.01 -10.15 7.71
CA GLY A 239 8.86 -10.94 7.31
C GLY A 239 9.24 -11.99 6.26
N GLY A 240 8.46 -12.12 5.18
CA GLY A 240 8.74 -13.02 4.05
C GLY A 240 9.95 -12.67 3.17
N ASN A 241 10.75 -11.66 3.53
CA ASN A 241 11.90 -11.15 2.76
C ASN A 241 11.61 -10.83 1.27
N THR A 242 10.41 -10.30 0.96
CA THR A 242 9.98 -9.92 -0.40
C THR A 242 10.14 -8.42 -0.70
N GLY A 243 10.99 -7.71 0.03
CA GLY A 243 11.16 -6.26 -0.07
C GLY A 243 12.08 -5.85 -1.23
N LEU A 244 11.71 -4.82 -2.00
CA LEU A 244 12.45 -4.37 -3.19
C LEU A 244 13.43 -3.20 -2.93
N VAL A 245 13.55 -2.73 -1.69
CA VAL A 245 14.38 -1.57 -1.30
C VAL A 245 15.55 -1.94 -0.37
N GLY A 246 15.76 -3.23 -0.09
CA GLY A 246 16.81 -3.74 0.79
C GLY A 246 16.51 -3.65 2.30
N GLY A 247 15.48 -2.91 2.72
CA GLY A 247 15.12 -2.73 4.14
C GLY A 247 14.75 -4.00 4.92
N SER A 248 14.57 -5.15 4.25
CA SER A 248 14.30 -6.45 4.88
C SER A 248 15.55 -7.26 5.22
N VAL A 249 16.76 -6.77 4.93
CA VAL A 249 18.03 -7.47 5.22
C VAL A 249 19.06 -6.60 5.95
N PRO A 250 20.00 -7.19 6.71
CA PRO A 250 21.12 -6.46 7.33
C PRO A 250 22.03 -5.76 6.32
N VAL A 251 22.69 -4.69 6.76
CA VAL A 251 23.79 -4.03 6.00
C VAL A 251 25.14 -4.57 6.46
N PHE A 252 25.24 -4.90 7.75
CA PHE A 252 26.42 -5.45 8.42
C PHE A 252 26.03 -6.69 9.23
N ASP A 253 26.16 -6.65 10.54
CA ASP A 253 25.97 -7.73 11.51
C ASP A 253 24.71 -7.54 12.39
N GLU A 254 23.71 -6.79 11.92
CA GLU A 254 22.45 -6.58 12.64
C GLU A 254 21.71 -7.91 12.88
N VAL A 255 21.17 -8.10 14.10
CA VAL A 255 20.47 -9.34 14.47
C VAL A 255 19.14 -9.42 13.73
N ILE A 256 18.90 -10.51 12.99
CA ILE A 256 17.67 -10.69 12.23
C ILE A 256 16.58 -11.23 13.16
N VAL A 257 15.42 -10.56 13.23
CA VAL A 257 14.24 -11.04 13.97
C VAL A 257 13.17 -11.44 12.97
N SER A 258 13.07 -12.75 12.71
CA SER A 258 12.14 -13.32 11.73
C SER A 258 10.78 -13.63 12.36
N LEU A 259 9.71 -13.04 11.84
CA LEU A 259 8.36 -13.20 12.38
C LEU A 259 7.62 -14.43 11.85
N SER A 260 8.22 -15.21 10.95
CA SER A 260 7.61 -16.39 10.30
C SER A 260 7.10 -17.49 11.25
N SER A 261 7.49 -17.46 12.52
CA SER A 261 7.00 -18.37 13.58
C SER A 261 5.84 -17.80 14.42
N MET A 262 5.39 -16.57 14.12
CA MET A 262 4.19 -15.92 14.64
C MET A 262 3.15 -15.83 13.50
N ASN A 263 2.55 -16.97 13.14
CA ASN A 263 1.77 -17.15 11.92
C ASN A 263 0.32 -17.61 12.13
N LYS A 264 -0.26 -17.40 13.33
CA LYS A 264 -1.64 -17.78 13.64
C LYS A 264 -2.66 -16.69 13.29
N ILE A 265 -3.80 -17.12 12.75
CA ILE A 265 -5.04 -16.34 12.85
C ILE A 265 -5.54 -16.46 14.29
N ILE A 266 -5.86 -15.32 14.92
CA ILE A 266 -6.25 -15.21 16.33
C ILE A 266 -7.77 -15.21 16.48
N SER A 267 -8.47 -14.45 15.63
CA SER A 267 -9.93 -14.43 15.56
C SER A 267 -10.42 -13.89 14.22
N PHE A 268 -11.65 -14.26 13.86
CA PHE A 268 -12.37 -13.66 12.74
C PHE A 268 -13.83 -13.46 13.13
N ASP A 269 -14.34 -12.24 12.96
CA ASP A 269 -15.75 -11.91 13.15
C ASP A 269 -16.46 -11.82 11.79
N LYS A 270 -17.30 -12.82 11.52
CA LYS A 270 -18.08 -12.96 10.27
C LYS A 270 -19.19 -11.92 10.13
N VAL A 271 -19.54 -11.18 11.19
CA VAL A 271 -20.58 -10.14 11.16
C VAL A 271 -19.99 -8.78 10.80
N SER A 272 -18.83 -8.44 11.36
CA SER A 272 -18.13 -7.17 11.07
C SER A 272 -17.12 -7.27 9.92
N GLY A 273 -16.72 -8.47 9.51
CA GLY A 273 -15.63 -8.68 8.55
C GLY A 273 -14.28 -8.23 9.12
N ILE A 274 -13.98 -8.58 10.37
CA ILE A 274 -12.73 -8.17 11.04
C ILE A 274 -11.89 -9.40 11.37
N LEU A 275 -10.67 -9.40 10.82
CA LEU A 275 -9.64 -10.41 11.05
C LEU A 275 -8.61 -9.88 12.05
N VAL A 276 -8.23 -10.71 13.02
CA VAL A 276 -7.04 -10.49 13.86
C VAL A 276 -6.07 -11.65 13.66
N CYS A 277 -4.82 -11.34 13.34
CA CYS A 277 -3.79 -12.33 13.04
C CYS A 277 -2.39 -11.90 13.53
N GLU A 278 -1.49 -12.87 13.71
CA GLU A 278 -0.08 -12.64 14.01
C GLU A 278 0.68 -12.13 12.76
N ALA A 279 1.71 -11.30 12.97
CA ALA A 279 2.39 -10.56 11.91
C ALA A 279 3.09 -11.42 10.83
N GLY A 280 3.43 -12.67 11.14
CA GLY A 280 4.04 -13.64 10.23
C GLY A 280 3.06 -14.47 9.41
N CYS A 281 1.75 -14.23 9.49
CA CYS A 281 0.78 -14.86 8.60
C CYS A 281 1.06 -14.47 7.13
N ILE A 282 1.28 -15.48 6.27
CA ILE A 282 1.46 -15.31 4.82
C ILE A 282 0.14 -14.83 4.20
N LEU A 283 0.20 -13.86 3.29
CA LEU A 283 -0.98 -13.22 2.70
C LEU A 283 -1.90 -14.21 1.99
N GLU A 284 -1.36 -15.11 1.17
CA GLU A 284 -2.13 -16.16 0.47
C GLU A 284 -2.87 -17.10 1.44
N ASN A 285 -2.24 -17.49 2.55
CA ASN A 285 -2.90 -18.31 3.58
C ASN A 285 -4.07 -17.56 4.25
N ILE A 286 -3.95 -16.24 4.42
CA ILE A 286 -5.05 -15.40 4.91
C ILE A 286 -6.17 -15.32 3.86
N MET A 287 -5.81 -15.11 2.59
CA MET A 287 -6.78 -15.07 1.48
C MET A 287 -7.56 -16.39 1.39
N SER A 288 -6.88 -17.54 1.43
CA SER A 288 -7.52 -18.86 1.45
C SER A 288 -8.42 -19.09 2.67
N PHE A 289 -8.04 -18.59 3.85
CA PHE A 289 -8.91 -18.66 5.03
C PHE A 289 -10.18 -17.82 4.85
N LEU A 290 -10.05 -16.57 4.39
CA LEU A 290 -11.18 -15.66 4.21
C LEU A 290 -12.12 -16.11 3.09
N ASP A 291 -11.59 -16.71 2.02
CA ASP A 291 -12.40 -17.19 0.89
C ASP A 291 -13.39 -18.28 1.30
N ASN A 292 -12.93 -19.22 2.15
CA ASN A 292 -13.78 -20.24 2.80
C ASN A 292 -14.82 -19.65 3.76
N GLU A 293 -14.62 -18.42 4.23
CA GLU A 293 -15.51 -17.70 5.14
C GLU A 293 -16.44 -16.71 4.42
N GLY A 294 -16.34 -16.56 3.09
CA GLY A 294 -17.14 -15.62 2.31
C GLY A 294 -16.60 -14.17 2.31
N PHE A 295 -15.30 -14.00 2.55
CA PHE A 295 -14.60 -12.71 2.59
C PHE A 295 -13.34 -12.72 1.71
N ILE A 296 -12.74 -11.55 1.50
CA ILE A 296 -11.47 -11.38 0.79
C ILE A 296 -10.53 -10.45 1.55
N MET A 297 -9.23 -10.48 1.24
CA MET A 297 -8.32 -9.42 1.67
C MET A 297 -8.60 -8.11 0.90
N PRO A 298 -8.47 -6.94 1.54
CA PRO A 298 -8.48 -5.64 0.85
C PRO A 298 -7.20 -5.35 0.05
N LEU A 299 -6.27 -6.33 -0.01
CA LEU A 299 -4.93 -6.24 -0.55
C LEU A 299 -4.65 -7.50 -1.39
N ASP A 300 -4.08 -7.34 -2.58
CA ASP A 300 -3.53 -8.43 -3.39
C ASP A 300 -2.30 -7.94 -4.16
N LEU A 301 -1.24 -8.76 -4.23
CA LEU A 301 0.02 -8.48 -4.92
C LEU A 301 0.73 -9.77 -5.31
N GLY A 302 1.55 -9.75 -6.38
CA GLY A 302 2.22 -10.95 -6.90
C GLY A 302 3.12 -11.72 -5.92
N ALA A 303 3.52 -11.14 -4.79
CA ALA A 303 4.25 -11.82 -3.72
C ALA A 303 3.35 -12.54 -2.68
N LYS A 304 2.04 -12.70 -2.95
CA LYS A 304 1.03 -13.21 -2.00
C LYS A 304 1.41 -14.53 -1.31
N GLY A 305 2.01 -15.48 -2.01
CA GLY A 305 2.44 -16.78 -1.49
C GLY A 305 3.63 -16.77 -0.52
N SER A 306 4.30 -15.63 -0.30
CA SER A 306 5.45 -15.54 0.62
C SER A 306 5.50 -14.27 1.48
N CYS A 307 4.94 -13.15 1.02
CA CYS A 307 4.84 -11.93 1.83
C CYS A 307 3.92 -12.15 3.04
N GLN A 308 4.23 -11.48 4.15
CA GLN A 308 3.57 -11.65 5.44
C GLN A 308 2.90 -10.35 5.88
N ILE A 309 1.74 -10.46 6.53
CA ILE A 309 0.86 -9.32 6.82
C ILE A 309 1.52 -8.19 7.62
N GLY A 310 2.39 -8.50 8.58
CA GLY A 310 3.17 -7.50 9.32
C GLY A 310 4.19 -6.79 8.45
N GLY A 311 4.74 -7.47 7.44
CA GLY A 311 5.55 -6.87 6.38
C GLY A 311 4.72 -5.95 5.48
N ASN A 312 3.56 -6.41 4.99
CA ASN A 312 2.66 -5.60 4.17
C ASN A 312 2.23 -4.32 4.89
N VAL A 313 1.91 -4.40 6.18
CA VAL A 313 1.62 -3.24 7.05
C VAL A 313 2.84 -2.34 7.19
N SER A 314 4.01 -2.91 7.51
CA SER A 314 5.25 -2.13 7.71
C SER A 314 5.69 -1.38 6.44
N THR A 315 5.38 -1.86 5.24
CA THR A 315 5.67 -1.18 3.97
C THR A 315 4.48 -0.42 3.37
N ASN A 316 3.32 -0.37 4.04
CA ASN A 316 2.06 0.17 3.50
C ASN A 316 1.74 -0.35 2.08
N ALA A 317 1.82 -1.68 1.88
CA ALA A 317 1.68 -2.30 0.57
C ALA A 317 0.38 -1.91 -0.15
N GLY A 318 0.51 -1.51 -1.43
CA GLY A 318 -0.60 -1.04 -2.27
C GLY A 318 -1.32 -2.17 -3.01
N GLY A 319 -0.85 -2.53 -4.20
CA GLY A 319 -1.32 -3.72 -4.93
C GLY A 319 -2.56 -3.53 -5.80
N LEU A 320 -2.96 -4.62 -6.46
CA LEU A 320 -3.82 -4.66 -7.66
C LEU A 320 -5.24 -4.12 -7.46
N ARG A 321 -5.71 -4.07 -6.21
CA ARG A 321 -7.08 -3.67 -5.84
C ARG A 321 -7.14 -2.39 -5.00
N LEU A 322 -6.04 -1.64 -4.90
CA LEU A 322 -5.98 -0.38 -4.13
C LEU A 322 -6.98 0.68 -4.65
N VAL A 323 -7.29 0.69 -5.94
CA VAL A 323 -8.31 1.58 -6.53
C VAL A 323 -9.71 1.38 -5.93
N ARG A 324 -10.00 0.20 -5.36
CA ARG A 324 -11.31 -0.17 -4.77
C ARG A 324 -11.31 -0.21 -3.25
N TYR A 325 -10.26 -0.73 -2.62
CA TYR A 325 -10.20 -0.92 -1.15
C TYR A 325 -9.27 0.07 -0.44
N GLY A 326 -8.50 0.88 -1.18
CA GLY A 326 -7.61 1.90 -0.64
C GLY A 326 -6.32 1.35 -0.01
N SER A 327 -5.53 2.27 0.55
CA SER A 327 -4.32 1.93 1.32
C SER A 327 -4.66 1.22 2.64
N LEU A 328 -3.71 0.43 3.14
CA LEU A 328 -3.77 -0.19 4.47
C LEU A 328 -4.03 0.81 5.62
N HIS A 329 -3.72 2.11 5.47
CA HIS A 329 -4.16 3.13 6.43
C HIS A 329 -5.69 3.20 6.62
N GLY A 330 -6.49 2.87 5.59
CA GLY A 330 -7.95 2.85 5.69
C GLY A 330 -8.55 1.53 6.20
N SER A 331 -7.81 0.43 6.03
CA SER A 331 -8.30 -0.95 6.23
C SER A 331 -7.75 -1.62 7.49
N VAL A 332 -6.53 -1.29 7.93
CA VAL A 332 -5.99 -1.72 9.22
C VAL A 332 -6.70 -0.96 10.33
N LEU A 333 -7.33 -1.69 11.25
CA LEU A 333 -8.08 -1.13 12.39
C LEU A 333 -7.22 -1.01 13.65
N GLY A 334 -6.22 -1.88 13.81
CA GLY A 334 -5.32 -1.89 14.96
C GLY A 334 -4.04 -2.70 14.72
N VAL A 335 -3.03 -2.46 15.55
CA VAL A 335 -1.76 -3.23 15.55
C VAL A 335 -1.28 -3.46 16.99
N GLU A 336 -0.62 -4.58 17.23
CA GLU A 336 0.22 -4.78 18.41
C GLU A 336 1.67 -4.62 17.95
N ALA A 337 2.42 -3.69 18.53
CA ALA A 337 3.79 -3.40 18.13
C ALA A 337 4.74 -3.37 19.34
N VAL A 338 5.99 -3.77 19.14
CA VAL A 338 7.01 -3.76 20.20
C VAL A 338 8.08 -2.72 19.86
N LEU A 339 8.23 -1.72 20.73
CA LEU A 339 9.22 -0.65 20.57
C LEU A 339 10.64 -1.17 20.81
N ALA A 340 11.64 -0.44 20.31
CA ALA A 340 13.06 -0.82 20.43
C ALA A 340 13.53 -1.09 21.87
N ASN A 341 12.93 -0.46 22.88
CA ASN A 341 13.25 -0.71 24.30
C ASN A 341 12.54 -1.94 24.91
N GLY A 342 11.79 -2.71 24.11
CA GLY A 342 10.97 -3.84 24.53
C GLY A 342 9.57 -3.50 25.03
N THR A 343 9.13 -2.23 24.99
CA THR A 343 7.76 -1.87 25.39
C THR A 343 6.76 -2.41 24.37
N VAL A 344 5.85 -3.27 24.80
CA VAL A 344 4.68 -3.68 24.00
C VAL A 344 3.65 -2.56 24.01
N LEU A 345 3.31 -2.07 22.83
CA LEU A 345 2.29 -1.06 22.57
C LEU A 345 1.08 -1.75 21.93
N ASP A 346 0.12 -2.14 22.76
CA ASP A 346 -1.17 -2.70 22.31
C ASP A 346 -2.10 -1.58 21.81
N MET A 347 -2.32 -1.59 20.50
CA MET A 347 -3.32 -0.79 19.80
C MET A 347 -4.19 -1.69 18.92
N LEU A 348 -4.40 -2.95 19.31
CA LEU A 348 -5.05 -4.00 18.50
C LEU A 348 -6.58 -3.88 18.54
N LYS A 349 -7.09 -2.69 18.18
CA LYS A 349 -8.52 -2.39 18.15
C LYS A 349 -9.23 -3.14 17.02
N THR A 350 -10.44 -3.61 17.30
CA THR A 350 -11.38 -4.25 16.36
C THR A 350 -12.60 -3.36 16.11
N LEU A 351 -12.42 -2.03 16.15
CA LEU A 351 -13.49 -1.05 15.97
C LEU A 351 -13.34 -0.35 14.61
N ARG A 352 -14.42 -0.31 13.82
CA ARG A 352 -14.42 0.39 12.51
C ARG A 352 -14.21 1.90 12.62
N LYS A 353 -14.55 2.46 13.78
CA LYS A 353 -14.38 3.87 14.16
C LYS A 353 -13.95 3.92 15.63
N ASP A 354 -12.78 4.47 15.89
CA ASP A 354 -12.31 4.87 17.21
C ASP A 354 -11.71 6.29 17.09
N ASN A 355 -11.99 7.14 18.07
CA ASN A 355 -11.60 8.55 18.09
C ASN A 355 -11.02 8.96 19.46
N THR A 356 -10.66 8.00 20.34
CA THR A 356 -10.18 8.32 21.70
C THR A 356 -8.69 8.70 21.74
N GLY A 357 -8.32 9.80 21.07
CA GLY A 357 -6.97 10.36 21.06
C GLY A 357 -6.29 10.33 19.69
N TYR A 358 -4.98 10.19 19.67
CA TYR A 358 -4.20 10.08 18.42
C TYR A 358 -4.25 8.65 17.87
N ASP A 359 -4.41 8.52 16.54
CA ASP A 359 -4.43 7.22 15.87
C ASP A 359 -3.00 6.69 15.62
N LEU A 360 -2.34 6.32 16.71
CA LEU A 360 -0.92 5.98 16.75
C LEU A 360 -0.55 4.76 15.88
N LYS A 361 -1.50 3.90 15.47
CA LYS A 361 -1.21 2.77 14.56
C LYS A 361 -0.68 3.25 13.20
N HIS A 362 -1.13 4.43 12.74
CA HIS A 362 -0.66 5.00 11.47
C HIS A 362 0.83 5.35 11.47
N LEU A 363 1.49 5.46 12.63
CA LEU A 363 2.94 5.64 12.69
C LEU A 363 3.70 4.35 12.34
N PHE A 364 3.09 3.18 12.49
CA PHE A 364 3.70 1.87 12.18
C PHE A 364 3.40 1.39 10.76
N ILE A 365 2.26 1.80 10.20
CA ILE A 365 1.93 1.54 8.79
C ILE A 365 2.90 2.36 7.93
N GLY A 366 3.68 1.70 7.07
CA GLY A 366 4.73 2.37 6.27
C GLY A 366 5.99 2.77 7.07
N SER A 367 6.21 2.23 8.27
CA SER A 367 7.39 2.54 9.10
C SER A 367 8.66 1.76 8.76
N GLU A 368 8.57 0.74 7.90
CA GLU A 368 9.63 -0.21 7.55
C GLU A 368 10.33 -0.83 8.79
N GLY A 369 9.60 -0.99 9.89
CA GLY A 369 10.10 -1.54 11.16
C GLY A 369 10.98 -0.59 11.98
N SER A 370 11.27 0.61 11.48
CA SER A 370 12.21 1.57 12.10
C SER A 370 11.74 2.14 13.45
N LEU A 371 10.43 2.13 13.72
CA LEU A 371 9.84 2.59 14.99
C LEU A 371 9.52 1.46 15.98
N GLY A 372 9.59 0.20 15.53
CA GLY A 372 9.23 -0.98 16.30
C GLY A 372 8.72 -2.13 15.43
N ILE A 373 8.64 -3.31 16.02
CA ILE A 373 8.26 -4.55 15.34
C ILE A 373 6.75 -4.77 15.49
N VAL A 374 6.00 -4.73 14.39
CA VAL A 374 4.58 -5.14 14.36
C VAL A 374 4.49 -6.66 14.60
N THR A 375 3.64 -7.08 15.54
CA THR A 375 3.55 -8.47 16.02
C THR A 375 2.16 -9.08 15.89
N LYS A 376 1.10 -8.27 15.91
CA LYS A 376 -0.27 -8.64 15.47
C LYS A 376 -0.90 -7.50 14.67
N VAL A 377 -1.84 -7.86 13.79
CA VAL A 377 -2.61 -6.94 12.95
C VAL A 377 -4.10 -7.24 13.12
N SER A 378 -4.91 -6.17 13.22
CA SER A 378 -6.37 -6.19 13.13
C SER A 378 -6.78 -5.44 11.86
N ILE A 379 -7.49 -6.10 10.95
CA ILE A 379 -7.78 -5.59 9.60
C ILE A 379 -9.24 -5.87 9.19
N LEU A 380 -9.85 -4.90 8.50
CA LEU A 380 -11.16 -5.02 7.89
C LEU A 380 -11.04 -5.75 6.54
N THR A 381 -11.82 -6.81 6.38
CA THR A 381 -11.86 -7.66 5.18
C THR A 381 -13.19 -7.45 4.45
N PRO A 382 -13.19 -7.04 3.17
CA PRO A 382 -14.43 -6.95 2.39
C PRO A 382 -15.13 -8.31 2.24
N PRO A 383 -16.47 -8.35 2.14
CA PRO A 383 -17.18 -9.57 1.77
C PRO A 383 -16.83 -9.99 0.34
N LYS A 384 -16.78 -11.30 0.09
CA LYS A 384 -16.62 -11.88 -1.24
C LYS A 384 -17.92 -11.69 -2.02
N LEU A 385 -17.87 -10.95 -3.11
CA LEU A 385 -19.04 -10.71 -3.97
C LEU A 385 -19.14 -11.77 -5.08
N SER A 386 -20.33 -11.91 -5.66
CA SER A 386 -20.71 -12.98 -6.58
C SER A 386 -20.25 -12.75 -8.02
N SER A 387 -20.30 -11.52 -8.52
CA SER A 387 -19.85 -11.19 -9.88
C SER A 387 -18.40 -10.70 -9.84
N VAL A 388 -17.53 -11.37 -10.60
CA VAL A 388 -16.18 -10.91 -10.93
C VAL A 388 -16.00 -11.03 -12.43
N ASN A 389 -15.58 -9.95 -13.09
CA ASN A 389 -15.37 -9.92 -14.54
C ASN A 389 -13.98 -9.34 -14.83
N VAL A 390 -13.24 -9.95 -15.77
CA VAL A 390 -11.91 -9.45 -16.19
C VAL A 390 -11.89 -9.23 -17.69
N ALA A 391 -11.54 -8.02 -18.12
CA ALA A 391 -11.39 -7.66 -19.52
C ALA A 391 -9.95 -7.23 -19.83
N PHE A 392 -9.42 -7.69 -20.96
CA PHE A 392 -8.09 -7.35 -21.46
C PHE A 392 -8.23 -6.60 -22.78
N LEU A 393 -7.80 -5.34 -22.81
CA LEU A 393 -8.19 -4.34 -23.81
C LEU A 393 -6.94 -3.69 -24.43
N ALA A 394 -6.87 -3.61 -25.75
CA ALA A 394 -5.79 -2.91 -26.45
C ALA A 394 -6.13 -1.43 -26.69
N CYS A 395 -5.19 -0.56 -26.36
CA CYS A 395 -5.26 0.88 -26.60
C CYS A 395 -4.20 1.31 -27.64
N LYS A 396 -4.58 2.24 -28.51
CA LYS A 396 -3.71 2.79 -29.56
C LYS A 396 -2.53 3.58 -29.00
N ASP A 397 -2.80 4.37 -27.95
CA ASP A 397 -1.84 5.26 -27.29
C ASP A 397 -2.23 5.45 -25.81
N TYR A 398 -1.31 6.05 -25.04
CA TYR A 398 -1.50 6.32 -23.61
C TYR A 398 -2.66 7.28 -23.30
N SER A 399 -2.98 8.22 -24.20
CA SER A 399 -4.11 9.15 -24.00
C SER A 399 -5.44 8.39 -24.04
N SER A 400 -5.54 7.36 -24.88
CA SER A 400 -6.68 6.44 -24.90
C SER A 400 -6.79 5.67 -23.59
N CYS A 401 -5.69 5.17 -23.00
CA CYS A 401 -5.70 4.53 -21.67
C CYS A 401 -6.23 5.47 -20.57
N GLN A 402 -5.81 6.75 -20.59
CA GLN A 402 -6.28 7.74 -19.62
C GLN A 402 -7.78 8.06 -19.75
N LYS A 403 -8.27 8.23 -20.99
CA LYS A 403 -9.70 8.45 -21.28
C LYS A 403 -10.53 7.23 -20.89
N LEU A 404 -10.02 6.02 -21.16
CA LEU A 404 -10.66 4.77 -20.79
C LEU A 404 -10.80 4.64 -19.26
N LEU A 405 -9.81 5.10 -18.49
CA LEU A 405 -9.91 5.18 -17.02
C LEU A 405 -10.94 6.22 -16.56
N GLN A 406 -11.03 7.37 -17.23
CA GLN A 406 -12.05 8.38 -16.95
C GLN A 406 -13.45 7.83 -17.20
N GLU A 407 -13.66 7.15 -18.33
CA GLU A 407 -14.92 6.48 -18.64
C GLU A 407 -15.22 5.33 -17.66
N ALA A 408 -14.24 4.51 -17.29
CA ALA A 408 -14.43 3.41 -16.34
C ALA A 408 -14.87 3.94 -14.97
N LYS A 409 -14.22 4.99 -14.45
CA LYS A 409 -14.62 5.64 -13.19
C LYS A 409 -16.02 6.27 -13.25
N GLY A 410 -16.48 6.69 -14.42
CA GLY A 410 -17.83 7.25 -14.62
C GLY A 410 -18.94 6.23 -14.91
N LYS A 411 -18.64 5.15 -15.63
CA LYS A 411 -19.61 4.15 -16.13
C LYS A 411 -19.64 2.85 -15.30
N LEU A 412 -18.49 2.41 -14.77
CA LEU A 412 -18.38 1.22 -13.91
C LEU A 412 -18.43 1.58 -12.43
N GLY A 413 -18.07 2.81 -12.06
CA GLY A 413 -18.32 3.39 -10.73
C GLY A 413 -17.91 2.48 -9.56
N GLU A 414 -18.90 2.06 -8.77
CA GLU A 414 -18.72 1.28 -7.55
C GLU A 414 -18.23 -0.15 -7.75
N ILE A 415 -18.32 -0.73 -8.95
CA ILE A 415 -17.87 -2.11 -9.21
C ILE A 415 -16.44 -2.21 -9.75
N LEU A 416 -15.81 -1.11 -10.17
CA LEU A 416 -14.41 -1.11 -10.60
C LEU A 416 -13.51 -1.63 -9.46
N SER A 417 -12.63 -2.59 -9.78
CA SER A 417 -11.83 -3.33 -8.78
C SER A 417 -10.33 -3.27 -9.05
N ALA A 418 -9.94 -3.34 -10.32
CA ALA A 418 -8.58 -3.06 -10.78
C ALA A 418 -8.63 -2.27 -12.09
N PHE A 419 -7.63 -1.42 -12.31
CA PHE A 419 -7.37 -0.78 -13.61
C PHE A 419 -5.86 -0.69 -13.81
N GLU A 420 -5.31 -1.75 -14.39
CA GLU A 420 -3.89 -1.93 -14.66
C GLU A 420 -3.58 -1.57 -16.11
N PHE A 421 -2.37 -1.08 -16.39
CA PHE A 421 -1.89 -0.91 -17.75
C PHE A 421 -0.50 -1.56 -17.94
N LEU A 422 -0.18 -1.90 -19.19
CA LEU A 422 1.14 -2.34 -19.61
C LEU A 422 1.41 -1.94 -21.06
N ASP A 423 2.67 -1.67 -21.40
CA ASP A 423 3.08 -1.35 -22.77
C ASP A 423 3.52 -2.59 -23.59
N VAL A 424 3.72 -2.39 -24.90
CA VAL A 424 4.16 -3.45 -25.83
C VAL A 424 5.50 -4.08 -25.45
N GLN A 425 6.41 -3.34 -24.83
CA GLN A 425 7.69 -3.90 -24.36
C GLN A 425 7.48 -4.84 -23.17
N SER A 426 6.61 -4.46 -22.22
CA SER A 426 6.20 -5.27 -21.08
C SER A 426 5.50 -6.55 -21.53
N MET A 427 4.58 -6.43 -22.51
CA MET A 427 3.87 -7.57 -23.09
C MET A 427 4.84 -8.55 -23.78
N ASN A 428 5.71 -8.05 -24.67
CA ASN A 428 6.73 -8.86 -25.33
C ASN A 428 7.66 -9.57 -24.33
N LEU A 429 8.05 -8.88 -23.25
CA LEU A 429 8.90 -9.45 -22.20
C LEU A 429 8.21 -10.64 -21.51
N VAL A 430 6.94 -10.51 -21.15
CA VAL A 430 6.20 -11.61 -20.50
C VAL A 430 6.01 -12.79 -21.46
N LEU A 431 5.63 -12.54 -22.73
CA LEU A 431 5.48 -13.59 -23.74
C LEU A 431 6.78 -14.36 -24.04
N ASN A 432 7.94 -13.72 -23.88
CA ASN A 432 9.24 -14.34 -24.12
C ASN A 432 9.83 -15.10 -22.92
N HIS A 433 9.43 -14.78 -21.69
CA HIS A 433 10.08 -15.29 -20.46
C HIS A 433 9.16 -16.07 -19.50
N MET A 434 7.84 -15.91 -19.60
CA MET A 434 6.87 -16.59 -18.72
C MET A 434 6.21 -17.77 -19.43
N GLU A 435 6.32 -18.95 -18.83
CA GLU A 435 5.67 -20.16 -19.33
C GLU A 435 4.14 -20.03 -19.26
N GLY A 436 3.43 -20.54 -20.28
CA GLY A 436 1.98 -20.45 -20.36
C GLY A 436 1.41 -19.09 -20.78
N ALA A 437 2.20 -18.01 -20.74
CA ALA A 437 1.77 -16.69 -21.20
C ALA A 437 1.44 -16.69 -22.70
N ARG A 438 0.31 -16.07 -23.08
CA ARG A 438 -0.17 -15.97 -24.46
C ARG A 438 -0.86 -14.63 -24.66
N ASN A 439 -0.66 -14.00 -25.81
CA ASN A 439 -1.47 -12.86 -26.21
C ASN A 439 -2.90 -13.34 -26.52
N PRO A 440 -3.95 -12.83 -25.87
CA PRO A 440 -5.32 -13.25 -26.15
C PRO A 440 -5.94 -12.46 -27.31
N LEU A 441 -5.24 -11.46 -27.85
CA LEU A 441 -5.64 -10.68 -29.02
C LEU A 441 -4.88 -11.15 -30.29
N PRO A 442 -5.41 -10.92 -31.52
CA PRO A 442 -4.83 -11.44 -32.75
C PRO A 442 -3.50 -10.78 -33.16
N SER A 443 -3.16 -9.63 -32.58
CA SER A 443 -1.96 -8.86 -32.93
C SER A 443 -1.35 -8.17 -31.70
N LEU A 444 -0.16 -7.57 -31.85
CA LEU A 444 0.47 -6.77 -30.81
C LEU A 444 0.09 -5.29 -30.96
N HIS A 445 -0.37 -4.69 -29.87
CA HIS A 445 -0.75 -3.28 -29.77
C HIS A 445 0.23 -2.53 -28.85
N ASN A 446 0.29 -1.20 -28.99
CA ASN A 446 1.23 -0.33 -28.26
C ASN A 446 1.02 -0.37 -26.73
N PHE A 447 -0.24 -0.43 -26.31
CA PHE A 447 -0.67 -0.41 -24.91
C PHE A 447 -1.80 -1.41 -24.69
N TYR A 448 -1.85 -1.96 -23.48
CA TYR A 448 -2.94 -2.79 -23.00
C TYR A 448 -3.41 -2.30 -21.65
N VAL A 449 -4.69 -2.52 -21.37
CA VAL A 449 -5.36 -2.26 -20.10
C VAL A 449 -6.04 -3.54 -19.64
N LEU A 450 -5.82 -3.91 -18.37
CA LEU A 450 -6.55 -4.98 -17.70
C LEU A 450 -7.50 -4.33 -16.69
N ILE A 451 -8.80 -4.58 -16.88
CA ILE A 451 -9.87 -4.10 -15.98
C ILE A 451 -10.47 -5.29 -15.26
N GLU A 452 -10.59 -5.20 -13.94
CA GLU A 452 -11.41 -6.11 -13.13
C GLU A 452 -12.61 -5.33 -12.58
N THR A 453 -13.80 -5.92 -12.66
CA THR A 453 -14.97 -5.50 -11.86
C THR A 453 -15.35 -6.57 -10.85
N THR A 454 -15.84 -6.16 -9.69
CA THR A 454 -16.34 -7.00 -8.59
C THR A 454 -17.59 -6.37 -8.01
N GLY A 455 -18.70 -7.08 -8.07
CA GLY A 455 -20.04 -6.60 -7.73
C GLY A 455 -20.99 -7.72 -7.32
N SER A 456 -22.20 -7.35 -6.89
CA SER A 456 -23.14 -8.27 -6.23
C SER A 456 -24.23 -8.83 -7.15
N ASP A 457 -24.38 -8.32 -8.37
CA ASP A 457 -25.43 -8.77 -9.31
C ASP A 457 -24.83 -8.98 -10.71
N GLU A 458 -24.66 -10.25 -11.08
CA GLU A 458 -23.98 -10.64 -12.32
C GLU A 458 -24.64 -10.04 -13.57
N SER A 459 -25.97 -9.93 -13.59
CA SER A 459 -26.70 -9.36 -14.72
C SER A 459 -26.45 -7.86 -14.88
N SER A 460 -26.56 -7.08 -13.80
CA SER A 460 -26.34 -5.64 -13.83
C SER A 460 -24.87 -5.30 -14.04
N ASP A 461 -23.97 -6.03 -13.40
CA ASP A 461 -22.54 -5.73 -13.42
C ASP A 461 -21.91 -6.11 -14.78
N LYS A 462 -22.39 -7.19 -15.42
CA LYS A 462 -22.10 -7.50 -16.82
C LYS A 462 -22.70 -6.47 -17.78
N GLN A 463 -23.96 -6.06 -17.60
CA GLN A 463 -24.59 -5.05 -18.45
C GLN A 463 -23.87 -3.69 -18.39
N LYS A 464 -23.43 -3.25 -17.21
CA LYS A 464 -22.56 -2.06 -17.04
C LYS A 464 -21.26 -2.20 -17.82
N LEU A 465 -20.62 -3.37 -17.74
CA LEU A 465 -19.35 -3.64 -18.42
C LEU A 465 -19.50 -3.68 -19.94
N GLU A 466 -20.52 -4.37 -20.46
CA GLU A 466 -20.82 -4.41 -21.90
C GLU A 466 -21.14 -3.01 -22.46
N ALA A 467 -21.97 -2.22 -21.77
CA ALA A 467 -22.28 -0.84 -22.18
C ALA A 467 -21.06 0.10 -22.09
N PHE A 468 -20.15 -0.11 -21.13
CA PHE A 468 -18.88 0.58 -21.06
C PHE A 468 -17.96 0.23 -22.23
N LEU A 469 -17.80 -1.07 -22.54
CA LEU A 469 -16.95 -1.56 -23.62
C LEU A 469 -17.43 -1.08 -24.99
N LEU A 470 -18.73 -1.23 -25.28
CA LEU A 470 -19.32 -0.76 -26.54
C LEU A 470 -19.07 0.74 -26.76
N GLY A 471 -19.44 1.59 -25.79
CA GLY A 471 -19.22 3.04 -25.91
C GLY A 471 -17.73 3.44 -25.96
N SER A 472 -16.83 2.64 -25.37
CA SER A 472 -15.38 2.89 -25.44
C SER A 472 -14.77 2.44 -26.77
N MET A 473 -15.40 1.50 -27.48
CA MET A 473 -15.06 1.14 -28.87
C MET A 473 -15.62 2.17 -29.86
N GLU A 474 -16.87 2.62 -29.66
CA GLU A 474 -17.49 3.70 -30.45
C GLU A 474 -16.70 5.02 -30.35
N ASN A 475 -16.11 5.31 -29.19
CA ASN A 475 -15.24 6.48 -28.95
C ASN A 475 -13.76 6.27 -29.40
N GLU A 476 -13.44 5.19 -30.12
CA GLU A 476 -12.09 4.80 -30.57
C GLU A 476 -11.02 4.70 -29.44
N LEU A 477 -11.43 4.51 -28.17
CA LEU A 477 -10.50 4.35 -27.05
C LEU A 477 -9.89 2.94 -27.01
N ILE A 478 -10.73 1.94 -27.30
CA ILE A 478 -10.35 0.53 -27.41
C ILE A 478 -10.18 0.19 -28.90
N SER A 479 -9.01 -0.34 -29.27
CA SER A 479 -8.71 -0.79 -30.64
C SER A 479 -9.04 -2.27 -30.89
N ASP A 480 -8.97 -3.09 -29.84
CA ASP A 480 -9.39 -4.49 -29.81
C ASP A 480 -9.54 -4.90 -28.32
N GLY A 481 -10.26 -5.97 -28.00
CA GLY A 481 -10.47 -6.36 -26.60
C GLY A 481 -11.23 -7.66 -26.40
N VAL A 482 -10.97 -8.31 -25.27
CA VAL A 482 -11.56 -9.61 -24.92
C VAL A 482 -12.02 -9.63 -23.47
N LEU A 483 -13.22 -10.17 -23.23
CA LEU A 483 -13.78 -10.44 -21.91
C LEU A 483 -13.52 -11.91 -21.54
N ALA A 484 -13.04 -12.17 -20.33
CA ALA A 484 -12.84 -13.54 -19.84
C ALA A 484 -14.19 -14.28 -19.73
N GLN A 485 -14.27 -15.47 -20.32
CA GLN A 485 -15.47 -16.33 -20.27
C GLN A 485 -15.48 -17.24 -19.04
N ASP A 486 -14.31 -17.51 -18.45
CA ASP A 486 -14.16 -18.33 -17.24
C ASP A 486 -12.95 -17.89 -16.40
N ILE A 487 -12.83 -18.50 -15.21
CA ILE A 487 -11.78 -18.20 -14.22
C ILE A 487 -10.35 -18.48 -14.74
N ASN A 488 -10.16 -19.50 -15.57
CA ASN A 488 -8.85 -19.82 -16.14
C ASN A 488 -8.44 -18.77 -17.16
N GLN A 489 -9.40 -18.29 -17.98
CA GLN A 489 -9.14 -17.18 -18.89
C GLN A 489 -8.80 -15.89 -18.12
N ALA A 490 -9.56 -15.57 -17.06
CA ALA A 490 -9.26 -14.45 -16.18
C ALA A 490 -7.85 -14.56 -15.53
N SER A 491 -7.47 -15.72 -15.02
CA SER A 491 -6.12 -15.99 -14.50
C SER A 491 -5.04 -15.87 -15.59
N SER A 492 -5.31 -16.28 -16.83
CA SER A 492 -4.36 -16.12 -17.94
C SER A 492 -4.15 -14.65 -18.35
N PHE A 493 -5.17 -13.80 -18.19
CA PHE A 493 -5.03 -12.35 -18.37
C PHE A 493 -4.24 -11.74 -17.21
N TRP A 494 -4.54 -12.14 -15.97
CA TRP A 494 -3.79 -11.70 -14.79
C TRP A 494 -2.31 -12.09 -14.85
N LEU A 495 -1.96 -13.28 -15.37
CA LEU A 495 -0.57 -13.72 -15.60
C LEU A 495 0.23 -12.73 -16.47
N LEU A 496 -0.41 -12.10 -17.47
CA LEU A 496 0.25 -11.11 -18.34
C LEU A 496 0.67 -9.84 -17.57
N ARG A 497 -0.01 -9.52 -16.47
CA ARG A 497 0.24 -8.34 -15.63
C ARG A 497 1.04 -8.66 -14.37
N GLU A 498 0.76 -9.78 -13.70
CA GLU A 498 1.48 -10.24 -12.51
C GLU A 498 2.86 -10.85 -12.85
N GLY A 499 3.05 -11.38 -14.07
CA GLY A 499 4.31 -12.00 -14.50
C GLY A 499 5.43 -11.02 -14.88
N ILE A 500 5.14 -9.73 -15.12
CA ILE A 500 6.14 -8.75 -15.59
C ILE A 500 7.37 -8.62 -14.65
N PRO A 501 7.22 -8.55 -13.31
CA PRO A 501 8.36 -8.48 -12.38
C PRO A 501 9.30 -9.69 -12.44
N GLU A 502 8.75 -10.89 -12.69
CA GLU A 502 9.54 -12.13 -12.82
C GLU A 502 10.17 -12.25 -14.22
N ALA A 503 9.41 -11.91 -15.28
CA ALA A 503 9.92 -11.83 -16.65
C ALA A 503 11.15 -10.91 -16.75
N LEU A 504 11.13 -9.78 -16.03
CA LEU A 504 12.28 -8.89 -15.87
C LEU A 504 13.50 -9.56 -15.24
N MET A 505 13.33 -10.34 -14.17
CA MET A 505 14.44 -11.07 -13.52
C MET A 505 14.98 -12.20 -14.40
N ARG A 506 14.10 -12.87 -15.15
CA ARG A 506 14.46 -13.90 -16.15
C ARG A 506 15.20 -13.31 -17.36
N ALA A 507 15.03 -12.02 -17.64
CA ALA A 507 15.70 -11.33 -18.76
C ALA A 507 17.10 -10.79 -18.42
N GLY A 508 17.43 -10.59 -17.13
CA GLY A 508 18.77 -10.20 -16.70
C GLY A 508 18.79 -9.24 -15.50
N ALA A 509 19.71 -8.29 -15.54
CA ALA A 509 19.83 -7.22 -14.54
C ALA A 509 18.72 -6.18 -14.72
N VAL A 510 18.17 -5.69 -13.60
CA VAL A 510 17.02 -4.78 -13.61
C VAL A 510 17.24 -3.59 -12.68
N TYR A 511 17.01 -2.39 -13.20
CA TYR A 511 16.84 -1.16 -12.43
C TYR A 511 15.34 -0.90 -12.29
N LYS A 512 14.81 -1.14 -11.09
CA LYS A 512 13.39 -0.94 -10.76
C LYS A 512 13.18 0.45 -10.18
N TYR A 513 12.13 1.13 -10.63
CA TYR A 513 11.65 2.40 -10.08
C TYR A 513 10.12 2.31 -9.90
N ASP A 514 9.68 2.49 -8.66
CA ASP A 514 8.28 2.53 -8.25
C ASP A 514 7.93 3.99 -7.98
N LEU A 515 7.04 4.58 -8.81
CA LEU A 515 6.89 6.03 -8.92
C LEU A 515 5.42 6.45 -9.00
N SER A 516 4.96 7.26 -8.04
CA SER A 516 3.67 7.96 -8.12
C SER A 516 3.84 9.26 -8.90
N ILE A 517 3.13 9.41 -10.03
CA ILE A 517 3.28 10.54 -10.96
C ILE A 517 1.87 11.01 -11.39
N PRO A 518 1.60 12.32 -11.58
CA PRO A 518 0.37 12.79 -12.20
C PRO A 518 0.06 12.03 -13.50
N LEU A 519 -1.18 11.53 -13.63
CA LEU A 519 -1.59 10.64 -14.72
C LEU A 519 -1.30 11.20 -16.12
N GLU A 520 -1.39 12.51 -16.28
CA GLU A 520 -1.08 13.25 -17.52
C GLU A 520 0.40 13.23 -17.93
N HIS A 521 1.31 12.83 -17.04
CA HIS A 521 2.76 12.84 -17.29
C HIS A 521 3.43 11.49 -17.03
N MET A 522 2.72 10.55 -16.40
CA MET A 522 3.27 9.26 -15.95
C MET A 522 4.06 8.52 -17.03
N TYR A 523 3.51 8.33 -18.23
CA TYR A 523 4.20 7.59 -19.29
C TYR A 523 5.27 8.40 -20.05
N ASN A 524 5.28 9.74 -19.94
CA ASN A 524 6.30 10.58 -20.60
C ASN A 524 7.72 10.23 -20.13
N LEU A 525 7.85 9.81 -18.87
CA LEU A 525 9.11 9.35 -18.29
C LEU A 525 9.65 8.07 -18.95
N VAL A 526 8.77 7.17 -19.41
CA VAL A 526 9.15 5.95 -20.11
C VAL A 526 9.77 6.30 -21.47
N GLU A 527 9.14 7.23 -22.21
CA GLU A 527 9.65 7.71 -23.50
C GLU A 527 10.92 8.57 -23.38
N GLU A 528 11.05 9.42 -22.34
CA GLU A 528 12.31 10.12 -22.08
C GLU A 528 13.45 9.13 -21.81
N MET A 529 13.22 8.11 -20.98
CA MET A 529 14.24 7.10 -20.70
C MET A 529 14.57 6.22 -21.91
N ARG A 530 13.60 5.91 -22.79
CA ARG A 530 13.84 5.29 -24.10
C ARG A 530 14.71 6.16 -25.00
N SER A 531 14.35 7.43 -25.17
CA SER A 531 15.14 8.39 -25.96
C SER A 531 16.57 8.54 -25.43
N ARG A 532 16.72 8.52 -24.09
CA ARG A 532 18.00 8.71 -23.39
C ARG A 532 18.93 7.51 -23.43
N LEU A 533 18.40 6.29 -23.33
CA LEU A 533 19.20 5.05 -23.31
C LEU A 533 19.33 4.41 -24.70
N GLY A 534 18.39 4.66 -25.60
CA GLY A 534 18.34 4.03 -26.91
C GLY A 534 18.46 2.51 -26.80
N ASN A 535 19.28 1.91 -27.66
CA ASN A 535 19.48 0.46 -27.71
C ASN A 535 20.38 -0.11 -26.60
N THR A 536 20.76 0.68 -25.57
CA THR A 536 21.66 0.20 -24.50
C THR A 536 20.95 -0.59 -23.40
N ALA A 537 19.63 -0.43 -23.26
CA ALA A 537 18.79 -1.16 -22.33
C ALA A 537 17.36 -1.27 -22.88
N ASN A 538 16.61 -2.30 -22.49
CA ASN A 538 15.16 -2.27 -22.65
C ASN A 538 14.55 -1.40 -21.55
N VAL A 539 13.57 -0.57 -21.89
CA VAL A 539 12.88 0.34 -20.98
C VAL A 539 11.39 0.08 -21.11
N ILE A 540 10.73 -0.28 -20.01
CA ILE A 540 9.32 -0.70 -19.99
C ILE A 540 8.53 0.09 -18.94
N GLY A 541 7.25 0.33 -19.23
CA GLY A 541 6.29 0.97 -18.32
C GLY A 541 4.99 0.17 -18.21
N TYR A 542 4.65 -0.17 -16.97
CA TYR A 542 3.38 -0.82 -16.60
C TYR A 542 2.98 -0.36 -15.19
N GLY A 543 1.76 -0.66 -14.74
CA GLY A 543 1.36 -0.42 -13.36
C GLY A 543 -0.10 -0.03 -13.14
N HIS A 544 -0.34 0.58 -11.98
CA HIS A 544 -1.65 0.86 -11.43
C HIS A 544 -2.14 2.24 -11.91
N LEU A 545 -2.71 2.29 -13.12
CA LEU A 545 -3.22 3.54 -13.69
C LEU A 545 -4.43 4.07 -12.89
N GLY A 546 -5.17 3.19 -12.21
CA GLY A 546 -6.28 3.56 -11.34
C GLY A 546 -5.93 4.61 -10.27
N ASP A 547 -4.72 4.53 -9.73
CA ASP A 547 -4.22 5.29 -8.57
C ASP A 547 -2.94 6.10 -8.86
N GLY A 548 -2.37 5.99 -10.07
CA GLY A 548 -1.30 6.87 -10.56
C GLY A 548 0.12 6.39 -10.26
N ASN A 549 0.31 5.08 -10.23
CA ASN A 549 1.60 4.44 -9.92
C ASN A 549 2.21 3.73 -11.14
N LEU A 550 3.50 4.02 -11.39
CA LEU A 550 4.30 3.51 -12.50
C LEU A 550 5.44 2.61 -12.00
N HIS A 551 5.48 1.39 -12.51
CA HIS A 551 6.62 0.49 -12.42
C HIS A 551 7.55 0.71 -13.62
N LEU A 552 8.31 1.80 -13.60
CA LEU A 552 9.36 2.05 -14.59
C LEU A 552 10.49 1.06 -14.37
N ASN A 553 10.70 0.15 -15.32
CA ASN A 553 11.75 -0.86 -15.23
C ASN A 553 12.68 -0.76 -16.44
N ILE A 554 13.97 -0.82 -16.17
CA ILE A 554 15.04 -0.77 -17.18
C ILE A 554 15.82 -2.07 -17.04
N SER A 555 15.89 -2.90 -18.09
CA SER A 555 16.58 -4.19 -18.08
C SER A 555 17.73 -4.27 -19.07
N THR A 556 18.81 -4.91 -18.63
CA THR A 556 20.05 -5.16 -19.36
C THR A 556 20.51 -6.59 -19.09
N SER A 557 21.38 -7.16 -19.93
CA SER A 557 21.92 -8.50 -19.68
C SER A 557 22.68 -8.59 -18.35
N HIS A 558 23.43 -7.53 -18.02
CA HIS A 558 24.23 -7.38 -16.80
C HIS A 558 24.11 -5.94 -16.27
N TYR A 559 24.42 -5.71 -14.98
CA TYR A 559 24.48 -4.36 -14.42
C TYR A 559 25.65 -3.56 -15.04
N ASP A 560 25.37 -2.35 -15.53
CA ASP A 560 26.35 -1.36 -16.01
C ASP A 560 26.21 -0.03 -15.23
N ASP A 561 27.32 0.45 -14.67
CA ASP A 561 27.39 1.74 -13.98
C ASP A 561 27.02 2.92 -14.89
N LYS A 562 27.18 2.80 -16.22
CA LYS A 562 26.76 3.85 -17.18
C LYS A 562 25.25 4.00 -17.19
N VAL A 563 24.50 2.89 -17.12
CA VAL A 563 23.03 2.91 -17.04
C VAL A 563 22.60 3.45 -15.67
N ALA A 564 23.23 3.01 -14.58
CA ALA A 564 22.99 3.59 -13.25
C ALA A 564 23.28 5.10 -13.18
N GLN A 565 24.34 5.57 -13.83
CA GLN A 565 24.69 6.99 -13.93
C GLN A 565 23.79 7.77 -14.89
N ALA A 566 23.29 7.16 -15.96
CA ALA A 566 22.25 7.75 -16.79
C ALA A 566 20.97 7.96 -15.99
N ASN A 567 20.54 6.95 -15.21
CA ASN A 567 19.32 7.01 -14.42
C ASN A 567 19.40 8.01 -13.26
N SER A 568 20.59 8.41 -12.79
CA SER A 568 20.79 9.33 -11.65
C SER A 568 21.20 10.76 -12.03
N LYS A 569 21.88 10.98 -13.16
CA LYS A 569 22.23 12.34 -13.62
C LYS A 569 20.97 13.04 -14.17
N LYS A 570 20.64 14.21 -13.63
CA LYS A 570 19.45 15.07 -13.95
C LYS A 570 18.07 14.58 -13.48
N THR A 571 17.93 13.39 -12.91
CA THR A 571 16.62 12.83 -12.52
C THR A 571 16.06 13.45 -11.24
N VAL A 572 15.53 14.68 -11.34
CA VAL A 572 14.85 15.40 -10.26
C VAL A 572 13.39 15.58 -10.65
N TRP A 573 12.54 14.66 -10.20
CA TRP A 573 11.09 14.64 -10.45
C TRP A 573 10.31 14.93 -9.15
N ILE A 574 10.45 16.16 -8.64
CA ILE A 574 9.57 16.80 -7.63
C ILE A 574 9.51 18.30 -7.94
#